data_AF-A0A6B2L6D9-F1
#
_entry.id   AF-A0A6B2L6D9-F1
#
_cell.length_a   1.000
_cell.length_b   1.000
_cell.length_c   1.000
_cell.angle_alpha   90.00
_cell.angle_beta   90.00
_cell.angle_gamma   90.00
#
_symmetry.space_group_name_H-M   'P 1'
#
loop_
_entity.id
_entity.type
_entity.pdbx_description
1 polymer ?
#
loop_
_entity_poly.entity_id
_entity_poly.type
_entity_poly.pdbx_seq_one_letter_code
_entity_poly.pdbx_strand_id
1 'polypeptide(L)'
;MRCFIKTAQSDPNWKTSIKLDRESHIKYLKSGLAGLGSGFQSLDASKPWLCYWILHGLDLLDYSLDDTTKSKLVNYLKQCADPAGGLCGGPGQLPHLAPTYAGINALLICATEEAYQSIDRKALYQFFLKLKIPGGGFRVHENGEADVRGSYCALSVAYVLNLLTEELTEGVAKWIASCQTYEGGIGGDVGNEAHGGYTFCGFAALCLLQSTHLLDRKAFLKWVVHRQMAFEGGFQGRTNKLVDGCYSFWQGGLFALLDSAFFKNKDKKGSEGGWMFNQLALQEYVLACCQADNGGLVDKPKKGRDFYHTCYCLSGLSVAQHNPEYLPEEQRDLVLGVSGNLLKEIDPLHNVSLKSVLKAKAYFEKLQAPPFD
;
A
#
# COMPACT_ATOMS: atom_id res chain seq x y z
N MET A 1 -14.57 -15.02 -19.17
CA MET A 1 -13.15 -14.67 -19.34
C MET A 1 -12.42 -15.43 -20.48
N ARG A 2 -13.08 -16.35 -21.21
CA ARG A 2 -12.51 -17.09 -22.39
C ARG A 2 -12.07 -16.21 -23.58
N CYS A 3 -12.24 -14.89 -23.50
CA CYS A 3 -11.85 -13.92 -24.55
C CYS A 3 -10.52 -13.20 -24.23
N PHE A 4 -9.90 -13.44 -23.07
CA PHE A 4 -8.92 -12.51 -22.49
C PHE A 4 -7.45 -12.74 -22.76
N ILE A 5 -7.05 -13.91 -23.25
CA ILE A 5 -5.70 -14.06 -23.77
C ILE A 5 -5.75 -14.16 -25.29
N LYS A 6 -6.26 -13.11 -25.95
CA LYS A 6 -6.09 -12.94 -27.40
C LYS A 6 -4.62 -13.14 -27.79
N THR A 7 -3.70 -12.67 -26.94
CA THR A 7 -2.25 -12.80 -27.08
C THR A 7 -1.74 -14.25 -27.02
N ALA A 8 -2.29 -15.09 -26.14
CA ALA A 8 -1.90 -16.51 -26.05
C ALA A 8 -2.45 -17.35 -27.19
N GLN A 9 -3.58 -16.94 -27.76
CA GLN A 9 -4.15 -17.60 -28.93
C GLN A 9 -3.31 -17.33 -30.19
N SER A 10 -2.57 -16.23 -30.24
CA SER A 10 -1.75 -15.83 -31.40
C SER A 10 -0.26 -16.14 -31.26
N ASP A 11 0.28 -16.23 -30.03
CA ASP A 11 1.70 -16.50 -29.78
C ASP A 11 1.87 -17.57 -28.67
N PRO A 12 2.36 -18.78 -28.98
CA PRO A 12 2.61 -19.80 -27.97
C PRO A 12 3.70 -19.41 -26.96
N ASN A 13 4.56 -18.43 -27.31
CA ASN A 13 5.63 -17.91 -26.46
C ASN A 13 5.25 -16.61 -25.74
N TRP A 14 3.96 -16.23 -25.72
CA TRP A 14 3.52 -14.95 -25.16
C TRP A 14 3.99 -14.72 -23.71
N LYS A 15 4.16 -15.78 -22.91
CA LYS A 15 4.62 -15.69 -21.52
C LYS A 15 6.07 -15.23 -21.40
N THR A 16 6.92 -15.51 -22.38
CA THR A 16 8.31 -15.01 -22.41
C THR A 16 8.41 -13.65 -23.09
N SER A 17 7.42 -13.27 -23.89
CA SER A 17 7.39 -12.00 -24.62
C SER A 17 6.53 -10.92 -23.97
N ILE A 18 5.72 -11.23 -22.95
CA ILE A 18 4.84 -10.26 -22.27
C ILE A 18 5.63 -9.13 -21.62
N LYS A 19 5.11 -7.90 -21.77
CA LYS A 19 5.79 -6.67 -21.34
C LYS A 19 4.86 -5.78 -20.53
N LEU A 20 5.46 -5.12 -19.55
CA LEU A 20 4.90 -3.94 -18.92
C LEU A 20 5.11 -2.74 -19.84
N ASP A 21 4.04 -2.03 -20.20
CA ASP A 21 4.12 -0.81 -21.03
C ASP A 21 4.54 0.40 -20.18
N ARG A 22 5.79 0.34 -19.71
CA ARG A 22 6.40 1.28 -18.78
C ARG A 22 6.31 2.73 -19.28
N GLU A 23 6.62 2.97 -20.55
CA GLU A 23 6.61 4.32 -21.12
C GLU A 23 5.20 4.93 -21.15
N SER A 24 4.20 4.17 -21.58
CA SER A 24 2.80 4.63 -21.57
C SER A 24 2.31 4.87 -20.14
N HIS A 25 2.67 4.01 -19.20
CA HIS A 25 2.31 4.19 -17.78
C HIS A 25 2.93 5.46 -17.19
N ILE A 26 4.24 5.71 -17.44
CA ILE A 26 4.91 6.94 -17.02
C ILE A 26 4.22 8.16 -17.64
N LYS A 27 3.91 8.13 -18.95
CA LYS A 27 3.21 9.23 -19.64
C LYS A 27 1.85 9.52 -19.00
N TYR A 28 1.08 8.48 -18.68
CA TYR A 28 -0.21 8.60 -17.99
C TYR A 28 -0.08 9.18 -16.57
N LEU A 29 0.89 8.71 -15.79
CA LEU A 29 1.12 9.22 -14.44
C LEU A 29 1.56 10.69 -14.46
N LYS A 30 2.46 11.06 -15.38
CA LYS A 30 2.91 12.45 -15.55
C LYS A 30 1.78 13.39 -15.97
N SER A 31 0.81 12.92 -16.75
CA SER A 31 -0.33 13.78 -17.12
C SER A 31 -1.17 14.16 -15.90
N GLY A 32 -1.30 13.28 -14.91
CA GLY A 32 -1.96 13.57 -13.64
C GLY A 32 -1.28 14.68 -12.83
N LEU A 33 0.05 14.81 -12.90
CA LEU A 33 0.80 15.91 -12.26
C LEU A 33 0.65 17.24 -13.01
N ALA A 34 0.36 17.21 -14.31
CA ALA A 34 0.20 18.40 -15.13
C ALA A 34 -1.21 19.04 -14.98
N GLY A 35 -2.18 18.28 -14.48
CA GLY A 35 -3.54 18.73 -14.23
C GLY A 35 -4.56 17.60 -14.35
N LEU A 36 -5.70 17.76 -13.70
CA LEU A 36 -6.78 16.79 -13.71
C LEU A 36 -8.03 17.39 -14.35
N GLY A 37 -8.72 16.61 -15.18
CA GLY A 37 -10.00 17.00 -15.76
C GLY A 37 -11.14 16.93 -14.75
N SER A 38 -12.32 17.45 -15.11
CA SER A 38 -13.52 17.47 -14.27
C SER A 38 -13.99 16.08 -13.80
N GLY A 39 -13.61 15.01 -14.52
CA GLY A 39 -13.89 13.63 -14.10
C GLY A 39 -13.28 13.22 -12.75
N PHE A 40 -12.34 14.01 -12.20
CA PHE A 40 -11.73 13.78 -10.89
C PHE A 40 -12.41 14.53 -9.74
N GLN A 41 -13.53 15.22 -9.98
CA GLN A 41 -14.22 16.00 -8.95
C GLN A 41 -14.68 15.15 -7.76
N SER A 42 -14.99 13.86 -7.97
CA SER A 42 -15.33 12.93 -6.89
C SER A 42 -14.15 12.64 -5.95
N LEU A 43 -12.93 13.00 -6.34
CA LEU A 43 -11.69 12.85 -5.57
C LEU A 43 -11.15 14.21 -5.08
N ASP A 44 -11.98 15.26 -5.05
CA ASP A 44 -11.57 16.59 -4.60
C ASP A 44 -11.11 16.60 -3.12
N ALA A 45 -11.66 15.69 -2.31
CA ALA A 45 -11.26 15.44 -0.92
C ALA A 45 -10.19 14.33 -0.77
N SER A 46 -9.53 13.96 -1.86
CA SER A 46 -8.53 12.89 -1.91
C SER A 46 -7.30 13.30 -2.73
N LYS A 47 -6.95 14.60 -2.77
CA LYS A 47 -5.81 15.09 -3.56
C LYS A 47 -4.45 14.57 -3.07
N PRO A 48 -4.19 14.44 -1.74
CA PRO A 48 -2.97 13.76 -1.28
C PRO A 48 -2.89 12.29 -1.72
N TRP A 49 -4.03 11.60 -1.85
CA TRP A 49 -4.06 10.25 -2.44
C TRP A 49 -3.63 10.24 -3.90
N LEU A 50 -4.10 11.21 -4.70
CA LEU A 50 -3.64 11.37 -6.08
C LEU A 50 -2.14 11.64 -6.15
N CYS A 51 -1.60 12.51 -5.29
CA CYS A 51 -0.15 12.72 -5.18
C CYS A 51 0.58 11.41 -4.89
N TYR A 52 0.17 10.66 -3.86
CA TYR A 52 0.78 9.40 -3.48
C TYR A 52 0.71 8.35 -4.61
N TRP A 53 -0.48 8.08 -5.14
CA TRP A 53 -0.67 7.06 -6.17
C TRP A 53 0.15 7.35 -7.43
N ILE A 54 0.22 8.63 -7.83
CA ILE A 54 0.99 9.04 -9.00
C ILE A 54 2.49 8.91 -8.74
N LEU A 55 2.97 9.44 -7.61
CA LEU A 55 4.39 9.41 -7.26
C LEU A 55 4.91 8.00 -7.04
N HIS A 56 4.14 7.16 -6.34
CA HIS A 56 4.51 5.78 -6.07
C HIS A 56 4.55 4.97 -7.36
N GLY A 57 3.56 5.15 -8.24
CA GLY A 57 3.57 4.55 -9.58
C GLY A 57 4.82 4.94 -10.39
N LEU A 58 5.22 6.22 -10.37
CA LEU A 58 6.43 6.68 -11.05
C LEU A 58 7.70 6.08 -10.43
N ASP A 59 7.79 6.04 -9.10
CA ASP A 59 8.96 5.52 -8.40
C ASP A 59 9.15 4.02 -8.66
N LEU A 60 8.07 3.23 -8.60
CA LEU A 60 8.05 1.81 -8.96
C LEU A 60 8.52 1.56 -10.40
N LEU A 61 8.16 2.45 -11.32
CA LEU A 61 8.57 2.41 -12.72
C LEU A 61 9.99 2.94 -12.96
N ASP A 62 10.74 3.19 -11.88
CA ASP A 62 12.08 3.77 -11.88
C ASP A 62 12.19 5.14 -12.56
N TYR A 63 11.10 5.92 -12.50
CA TYR A 63 11.08 7.29 -13.01
C TYR A 63 11.29 8.30 -11.89
N SER A 64 12.37 9.07 -11.98
CA SER A 64 12.68 10.14 -11.02
C SER A 64 12.14 11.49 -11.50
N LEU A 65 11.43 12.19 -10.62
CA LEU A 65 11.06 13.59 -10.84
C LEU A 65 12.26 14.51 -10.56
N ASP A 66 12.30 15.63 -11.28
CA ASP A 66 13.23 16.71 -11.02
C ASP A 66 12.88 17.44 -9.70
N ASP A 67 13.89 18.09 -9.10
CA ASP A 67 13.74 18.75 -7.81
C ASP A 67 12.73 19.90 -7.85
N THR A 68 12.56 20.59 -8.99
CA THR A 68 11.55 21.66 -9.11
C THR A 68 10.14 21.10 -8.99
N THR A 69 9.87 19.97 -9.65
CA THR A 69 8.57 19.28 -9.55
C THR A 69 8.33 18.75 -8.14
N LYS A 70 9.35 18.18 -7.50
CA LYS A 70 9.27 17.74 -6.09
C LYS A 70 8.94 18.89 -5.14
N SER A 71 9.64 20.03 -5.24
CA SER A 71 9.37 21.20 -4.40
C SER A 71 7.95 21.75 -4.60
N LYS A 72 7.41 21.74 -5.82
CA LYS A 72 6.00 22.11 -6.07
C LYS A 72 5.02 21.18 -5.35
N LEU A 73 5.28 19.87 -5.36
CA LEU A 73 4.46 18.88 -4.66
C LEU A 73 4.55 19.04 -3.15
N VAL A 74 5.75 19.26 -2.61
CA VAL A 74 5.96 19.55 -1.18
C VAL A 74 5.17 20.81 -0.78
N ASN A 75 5.26 21.88 -1.56
CA ASN A 75 4.53 23.13 -1.30
C ASN A 75 3.01 22.98 -1.41
N TYR A 76 2.53 22.10 -2.29
CA TYR A 76 1.11 21.76 -2.35
C TYR A 76 0.66 20.98 -1.10
N LEU A 77 1.41 19.97 -0.69
CA LEU A 77 1.09 19.18 0.50
C LEU A 77 1.17 20.00 1.80
N LYS A 78 2.06 20.99 1.88
CA LYS A 78 2.08 22.00 2.96
C LYS A 78 0.75 22.78 3.04
N GLN A 79 0.13 23.11 1.92
CA GLN A 79 -1.18 23.78 1.90
C GLN A 79 -2.33 22.86 2.33
N CYS A 80 -2.12 21.54 2.24
CA CYS A 80 -3.05 20.56 2.78
C CYS A 80 -2.81 20.26 4.26
N ALA A 81 -1.71 20.72 4.88
CA ALA A 81 -1.43 20.47 6.28
C ALA A 81 -2.29 21.37 7.17
N ASP A 82 -2.88 20.77 8.22
CA ASP A 82 -3.64 21.53 9.21
C ASP A 82 -2.72 22.00 10.35
N PRO A 83 -2.84 23.25 10.83
CA PRO A 83 -2.05 23.75 11.96
C PRO A 83 -2.20 22.95 13.26
N ALA A 84 -3.34 22.26 13.46
CA ALA A 84 -3.58 21.37 14.60
C ALA A 84 -3.08 19.93 14.34
N GLY A 85 -2.51 19.66 13.17
CA GLY A 85 -1.91 18.38 12.79
C GLY A 85 -2.74 17.57 11.81
N GLY A 86 -2.06 16.73 11.03
CA GLY A 86 -2.65 15.95 9.95
C GLY A 86 -2.66 16.70 8.62
N LEU A 87 -3.00 15.98 7.55
CA LEU A 87 -3.27 16.56 6.23
C LEU A 87 -4.74 16.37 5.88
N CYS A 88 -5.26 17.33 5.13
CA CYS A 88 -6.64 17.39 4.65
C CYS A 88 -6.75 16.84 3.22
N GLY A 89 -7.98 16.53 2.78
CA GLY A 89 -8.26 16.04 1.43
C GLY A 89 -7.91 17.01 0.30
N GLY A 90 -7.82 18.30 0.64
CA GLY A 90 -7.35 19.42 -0.18
C GLY A 90 -7.25 20.68 0.70
N PRO A 91 -6.61 21.77 0.23
CA PRO A 91 -6.44 22.97 1.03
C PRO A 91 -7.77 23.52 1.56
N GLY A 92 -7.82 23.83 2.86
CA GLY A 92 -9.00 24.36 3.55
C GLY A 92 -10.07 23.32 3.95
N GLN A 93 -9.84 22.03 3.72
CA GLN A 93 -10.70 20.96 4.23
C GLN A 93 -10.28 20.53 5.65
N LEU A 94 -11.02 19.59 6.26
CA LEU A 94 -10.68 19.04 7.58
C LEU A 94 -9.52 18.02 7.50
N PRO A 95 -8.64 17.96 8.51
CA PRO A 95 -7.57 16.96 8.58
C PRO A 95 -8.15 15.56 8.78
N HIS A 96 -7.54 14.57 8.12
CA HIS A 96 -8.04 13.19 8.11
C HIS A 96 -6.86 12.21 7.94
N LEU A 97 -6.90 11.08 8.66
CA LEU A 97 -5.86 10.05 8.63
C LEU A 97 -5.57 9.47 7.24
N ALA A 98 -6.56 9.36 6.35
CA ALA A 98 -6.35 8.82 5.00
C ALA A 98 -5.49 9.76 4.12
N PRO A 99 -5.84 11.05 3.92
CA PRO A 99 -4.96 11.99 3.26
C PRO A 99 -3.66 12.26 4.03
N THR A 100 -3.64 12.10 5.37
CA THR A 100 -2.40 12.14 6.16
C THR A 100 -1.44 11.02 5.76
N TYR A 101 -1.90 9.77 5.74
CA TYR A 101 -1.10 8.63 5.27
C TYR A 101 -0.57 8.86 3.85
N ALA A 102 -1.45 9.26 2.93
CA ALA A 102 -1.08 9.45 1.54
C ALA A 102 -0.07 10.60 1.37
N GLY A 103 -0.35 11.77 1.96
CA GLY A 103 0.53 12.92 1.82
C GLY A 103 1.89 12.72 2.49
N ILE A 104 1.94 12.05 3.64
CA ILE A 104 3.23 11.67 4.24
C ILE A 104 4.00 10.72 3.32
N ASN A 105 3.37 9.65 2.81
CA ASN A 105 4.03 8.74 1.88
C ASN A 105 4.51 9.43 0.60
N ALA A 106 3.75 10.40 0.08
CA ALA A 106 4.18 11.24 -1.04
C ALA A 106 5.44 12.06 -0.72
N LEU A 107 5.54 12.63 0.50
CA LEU A 107 6.74 13.33 0.98
C LEU A 107 7.93 12.36 1.16
N LEU A 108 7.66 11.13 1.62
CA LEU A 108 8.69 10.09 1.72
C LEU A 108 9.28 9.75 0.35
N ILE A 109 8.44 9.62 -0.68
CA ILE A 109 8.86 9.33 -2.07
C ILE A 109 9.62 10.53 -2.67
N CYS A 110 9.25 11.77 -2.33
CA CYS A 110 10.04 12.94 -2.73
C CYS A 110 11.48 12.85 -2.21
N ALA A 111 11.63 12.34 -0.99
CA ALA A 111 12.89 11.97 -0.37
C ALA A 111 13.92 13.12 -0.33
N THR A 112 13.46 14.35 -0.11
CA THR A 112 14.28 15.56 0.05
C THR A 112 14.21 16.08 1.48
N GLU A 113 15.24 16.83 1.87
CA GLU A 113 15.27 17.52 3.16
C GLU A 113 14.07 18.47 3.30
N GLU A 114 13.73 19.21 2.23
CA GLU A 114 12.56 20.09 2.18
C GLU A 114 11.26 19.33 2.48
N ALA A 115 11.09 18.13 1.93
CA ALA A 115 9.92 17.30 2.17
C ALA A 115 9.84 16.87 3.63
N TYR A 116 10.96 16.45 4.22
CA TYR A 116 10.99 16.00 5.62
C TYR A 116 10.78 17.14 6.62
N GLN A 117 11.39 18.29 6.38
CA GLN A 117 11.23 19.50 7.20
C GLN A 117 9.83 20.11 7.11
N SER A 118 9.05 19.77 6.07
CA SER A 118 7.67 20.22 5.94
C SER A 118 6.69 19.56 6.90
N ILE A 119 7.11 18.51 7.61
CA ILE A 119 6.26 17.69 8.46
C ILE A 119 6.31 18.20 9.90
N ASP A 120 5.20 18.78 10.37
CA ASP A 120 5.04 19.11 11.79
C ASP A 120 4.72 17.85 12.62
N ARG A 121 5.79 17.25 13.13
CA ARG A 121 5.75 16.04 13.96
C ARG A 121 4.99 16.24 15.28
N LYS A 122 5.10 17.43 15.89
CA LYS A 122 4.45 17.71 17.18
C LYS A 122 2.94 17.82 16.99
N ALA A 123 2.50 18.59 15.98
CA ALA A 123 1.10 18.70 15.64
C ALA A 123 0.50 17.35 15.22
N LEU A 124 1.20 16.57 14.39
CA LEU A 124 0.76 15.22 13.99
C LEU A 124 0.55 14.28 15.18
N TYR A 125 1.48 14.27 16.15
CA TYR A 125 1.34 13.43 17.34
C TYR A 125 0.08 13.81 18.15
N GLN A 126 -0.16 15.12 18.35
CA GLN A 126 -1.36 15.60 19.03
C GLN A 126 -2.64 15.25 18.27
N PHE A 127 -2.62 15.37 16.95
CA PHE A 127 -3.73 14.94 16.10
C PHE A 127 -4.04 13.45 16.25
N PHE A 128 -3.02 12.58 16.27
CA PHE A 128 -3.25 11.14 16.46
C PHE A 128 -3.84 10.82 17.83
N LEU A 129 -3.34 11.46 18.91
CA LEU A 129 -3.91 11.28 20.26
C LEU A 129 -5.37 11.72 20.32
N LYS A 130 -5.72 12.85 19.68
CA LYS A 130 -7.10 13.36 19.61
C LYS A 130 -8.06 12.39 18.93
N LEU A 131 -7.57 11.59 17.97
CA LEU A 131 -8.38 10.63 17.22
C LEU A 131 -8.49 9.25 17.88
N LYS A 132 -7.71 8.97 18.93
CA LYS A 132 -7.77 7.70 19.65
C LYS A 132 -9.15 7.52 20.29
N ILE A 133 -9.71 6.32 20.17
CA ILE A 133 -11.02 6.00 20.77
C ILE A 133 -10.87 5.17 22.06
N PRO A 134 -11.86 5.21 22.97
CA PRO A 134 -11.89 4.32 24.14
C PRO A 134 -11.79 2.85 23.73
N GLY A 135 -10.93 2.09 24.40
CA GLY A 135 -10.68 0.67 24.09
C GLY A 135 -9.59 0.42 23.04
N GLY A 136 -9.06 1.48 22.41
CA GLY A 136 -8.03 1.40 21.37
C GLY A 136 -8.60 1.59 19.96
N GLY A 137 -7.71 1.79 18.98
CA GLY A 137 -8.09 2.17 17.63
C GLY A 137 -8.20 3.69 17.45
N PHE A 138 -8.58 4.12 16.24
CA PHE A 138 -8.60 5.53 15.86
C PHE A 138 -9.80 5.84 14.98
N ARG A 139 -10.43 7.00 15.22
CA ARG A 139 -11.30 7.63 14.23
C ARG A 139 -10.44 8.12 13.06
N VAL A 140 -11.03 8.21 11.89
CA VAL A 140 -10.29 8.69 10.71
C VAL A 140 -10.17 10.21 10.64
N HIS A 141 -11.06 10.94 11.29
CA HIS A 141 -10.99 12.39 11.53
C HIS A 141 -11.88 12.73 12.74
N GLU A 142 -11.85 13.99 13.19
CA GLU A 142 -12.70 14.42 14.31
C GLU A 142 -14.18 14.22 13.99
N ASN A 143 -14.90 13.51 14.87
CA ASN A 143 -16.29 13.08 14.68
C ASN A 143 -16.55 12.14 13.48
N GLY A 144 -15.50 11.63 12.82
CA GLY A 144 -15.59 10.67 11.72
C GLY A 144 -15.81 9.23 12.19
N GLU A 145 -15.88 8.31 11.23
CA GLU A 145 -15.96 6.87 11.50
C GLU A 145 -14.68 6.34 12.15
N ALA A 146 -14.80 5.18 12.79
CA ALA A 146 -13.67 4.40 13.29
C ALA A 146 -13.70 3.01 12.65
N ASP A 147 -12.61 2.65 11.99
CA ASP A 147 -12.36 1.32 11.45
C ASP A 147 -10.84 1.09 11.35
N VAL A 148 -10.42 -0.12 11.03
CA VAL A 148 -8.99 -0.50 11.03
C VAL A 148 -8.11 0.33 10.09
N ARG A 149 -8.67 1.06 9.12
CA ARG A 149 -7.90 2.00 8.27
C ARG A 149 -7.32 3.13 9.11
N GLY A 150 -8.08 3.65 10.07
CA GLY A 150 -7.61 4.72 10.97
C GLY A 150 -6.37 4.26 11.73
N SER A 151 -6.43 3.07 12.33
CA SER A 151 -5.30 2.48 13.05
C SER A 151 -4.08 2.27 12.17
N TYR A 152 -4.25 1.72 10.96
CA TYR A 152 -3.12 1.54 10.04
C TYR A 152 -2.52 2.88 9.61
N CYS A 153 -3.35 3.85 9.21
CA CYS A 153 -2.87 5.16 8.77
C CYS A 153 -2.07 5.87 9.87
N ALA A 154 -2.59 5.90 11.10
CA ALA A 154 -1.91 6.52 12.24
C ALA A 154 -0.60 5.81 12.57
N LEU A 155 -0.60 4.48 12.69
CA LEU A 155 0.57 3.72 13.08
C LEU A 155 1.65 3.67 12.00
N SER A 156 1.26 3.60 10.72
CA SER A 156 2.19 3.61 9.59
C SER A 156 2.97 4.93 9.54
N VAL A 157 2.26 6.06 9.67
CA VAL A 157 2.90 7.37 9.73
C VAL A 157 3.74 7.52 11.01
N ALA A 158 3.18 7.16 12.16
CA ALA A 158 3.88 7.32 13.43
C ALA A 158 5.17 6.47 13.50
N TYR A 159 5.18 5.29 12.90
CA TYR A 159 6.37 4.43 12.85
C TYR A 159 7.52 5.08 12.06
N VAL A 160 7.27 5.55 10.83
CA VAL A 160 8.34 6.14 10.00
C VAL A 160 8.82 7.47 10.56
N LEU A 161 7.93 8.25 11.18
CA LEU A 161 8.25 9.57 11.73
C LEU A 161 8.82 9.53 13.16
N ASN A 162 9.10 8.33 13.70
CA ASN A 162 9.59 8.14 15.06
C ASN A 162 8.66 8.80 16.13
N LEU A 163 7.37 8.45 16.08
CA LEU A 163 6.29 9.00 16.92
C LEU A 163 5.54 7.94 17.75
N LEU A 164 5.94 6.68 17.71
CA LEU A 164 5.27 5.64 18.49
C LEU A 164 5.59 5.80 19.99
N THR A 165 4.54 5.80 20.81
CA THR A 165 4.61 5.83 22.27
C THR A 165 3.67 4.80 22.88
N GLU A 166 3.85 4.48 24.15
CA GLU A 166 2.92 3.62 24.89
C GLU A 166 1.50 4.22 24.86
N GLU A 167 1.36 5.52 25.14
CA GLU A 167 0.09 6.25 25.10
C GLU A 167 -0.61 6.12 23.74
N LEU A 168 0.11 6.35 22.65
CA LEU A 168 -0.45 6.28 21.30
C LEU A 168 -0.91 4.85 20.95
N THR A 169 -0.15 3.84 21.39
CA THR A 169 -0.36 2.44 21.01
C THR A 169 -1.25 1.64 21.97
N GLU A 170 -1.54 2.17 23.16
CA GLU A 170 -2.32 1.50 24.21
C GLU A 170 -3.67 0.99 23.68
N GLY A 171 -3.98 -0.29 23.92
CA GLY A 171 -5.25 -0.93 23.54
C GLY A 171 -5.43 -1.19 22.04
N VAL A 172 -4.68 -0.54 21.15
CA VAL A 172 -4.89 -0.59 19.69
C VAL A 172 -4.75 -2.02 19.16
N ALA A 173 -3.75 -2.77 19.61
CA ALA A 173 -3.54 -4.15 19.15
C ALA A 173 -4.73 -5.07 19.50
N LYS A 174 -5.28 -4.95 20.71
CA LYS A 174 -6.45 -5.74 21.14
C LYS A 174 -7.70 -5.37 20.37
N TRP A 175 -7.91 -4.07 20.13
CA TRP A 175 -9.03 -3.61 19.32
C TRP A 175 -8.96 -4.15 17.88
N ILE A 176 -7.80 -4.07 17.22
CA ILE A 176 -7.61 -4.65 15.88
C ILE A 176 -7.83 -6.17 15.88
N ALA A 177 -7.29 -6.88 16.87
CA ALA A 177 -7.46 -8.33 16.98
C ALA A 177 -8.94 -8.73 17.11
N SER A 178 -9.76 -7.92 17.80
CA SER A 178 -11.21 -8.14 17.92
C SER A 178 -11.97 -7.99 16.60
N CYS A 179 -11.36 -7.37 15.59
CA CYS A 179 -11.92 -7.27 14.23
C CYS A 179 -11.65 -8.52 13.38
N GLN A 180 -10.91 -9.52 13.88
CA GLN A 180 -10.78 -10.80 13.19
C GLN A 180 -12.11 -11.54 13.20
N THR A 181 -12.54 -11.98 12.02
CA THR A 181 -13.86 -12.58 11.80
C THR A 181 -13.80 -14.10 11.89
N TYR A 182 -14.98 -14.74 11.89
CA TYR A 182 -15.10 -16.20 11.78
C TYR A 182 -14.46 -16.77 10.49
N GLU A 183 -14.33 -15.96 9.44
CA GLU A 183 -13.70 -16.38 8.19
C GLU A 183 -12.18 -16.51 8.32
N GLY A 184 -11.58 -15.82 9.31
CA GLY A 184 -10.15 -15.76 9.60
C GLY A 184 -9.47 -14.45 9.20
N GLY A 185 -10.00 -13.72 8.20
CA GLY A 185 -9.54 -12.37 7.86
C GLY A 185 -10.11 -11.30 8.81
N ILE A 186 -9.75 -10.03 8.58
CA ILE A 186 -10.12 -8.89 9.45
C ILE A 186 -11.18 -8.04 8.73
N GLY A 187 -12.23 -7.66 9.46
CA GLY A 187 -13.25 -6.70 9.03
C GLY A 187 -12.85 -5.24 9.29
N GLY A 188 -13.68 -4.30 8.84
CA GLY A 188 -13.48 -2.87 9.11
C GLY A 188 -13.61 -2.56 10.60
N ASP A 189 -14.62 -3.15 11.22
CA ASP A 189 -14.92 -3.11 12.65
C ASP A 189 -15.42 -4.48 13.11
N VAL A 190 -15.62 -4.65 14.42
CA VAL A 190 -16.12 -5.88 15.04
C VAL A 190 -17.45 -6.30 14.39
N GLY A 191 -17.51 -7.56 13.95
CA GLY A 191 -18.71 -8.14 13.33
C GLY A 191 -18.89 -7.84 11.83
N ASN A 192 -18.00 -7.06 11.22
CA ASN A 192 -17.99 -6.89 9.75
C ASN A 192 -17.43 -8.15 9.04
N GLU A 193 -17.72 -8.28 7.74
CA GLU A 193 -17.14 -9.33 6.87
C GLU A 193 -15.63 -9.11 6.68
N ALA A 194 -14.86 -10.20 6.58
CA ALA A 194 -13.42 -10.08 6.32
C ALA A 194 -13.17 -9.49 4.93
N HIS A 195 -12.21 -8.55 4.81
CA HIS A 195 -11.97 -7.83 3.56
C HIS A 195 -10.49 -7.55 3.34
N GLY A 196 -9.96 -7.81 2.14
CA GLY A 196 -8.53 -7.70 1.83
C GLY A 196 -7.89 -6.39 2.27
N GLY A 197 -8.52 -5.25 1.94
CA GLY A 197 -8.05 -3.93 2.40
C GLY A 197 -8.01 -3.77 3.93
N TYR A 198 -9.06 -4.21 4.65
CA TYR A 198 -9.09 -4.15 6.11
C TYR A 198 -8.16 -5.17 6.76
N THR A 199 -8.05 -6.37 6.20
CA THR A 199 -7.07 -7.40 6.57
C THR A 199 -5.65 -6.87 6.45
N PHE A 200 -5.30 -6.19 5.35
CA PHE A 200 -4.00 -5.54 5.22
C PHE A 200 -3.79 -4.47 6.29
N CYS A 201 -4.73 -3.54 6.43
CA CYS A 201 -4.62 -2.46 7.42
C CYS A 201 -4.42 -3.03 8.84
N GLY A 202 -5.27 -3.95 9.27
CA GLY A 202 -5.20 -4.56 10.59
C GLY A 202 -3.93 -5.37 10.80
N PHE A 203 -3.55 -6.21 9.83
CA PHE A 203 -2.36 -7.06 9.97
C PHE A 203 -1.06 -6.24 9.94
N ALA A 204 -0.93 -5.28 9.02
CA ALA A 204 0.22 -4.39 8.97
C ALA A 204 0.35 -3.55 10.25
N ALA A 205 -0.76 -3.03 10.78
CA ALA A 205 -0.78 -2.35 12.07
C ALA A 205 -0.32 -3.27 13.22
N LEU A 206 -0.77 -4.53 13.26
CA LEU A 206 -0.29 -5.49 14.26
C LEU A 206 1.18 -5.85 14.07
N CYS A 207 1.71 -5.88 12.85
CA CYS A 207 3.14 -6.02 12.60
C CYS A 207 3.93 -4.83 13.18
N LEU A 208 3.46 -3.60 12.96
CA LEU A 208 4.08 -2.38 13.52
C LEU A 208 4.08 -2.41 15.07
N LEU A 209 3.01 -2.95 15.66
CA LEU A 209 2.88 -3.13 17.11
C LEU A 209 3.51 -4.43 17.64
N GLN A 210 4.16 -5.24 16.79
CA GLN A 210 4.73 -6.56 17.14
C GLN A 210 3.74 -7.49 17.87
N SER A 211 2.45 -7.38 17.53
CA SER A 211 1.33 -8.00 18.26
C SER A 211 0.50 -8.98 17.41
N THR A 212 1.09 -9.52 16.34
CA THR A 212 0.40 -10.46 15.42
C THR A 212 -0.03 -11.77 16.09
N HIS A 213 0.57 -12.12 17.23
CA HIS A 213 0.22 -13.29 18.05
C HIS A 213 -1.20 -13.22 18.65
N LEU A 214 -1.84 -12.05 18.63
CA LEU A 214 -3.23 -11.87 19.09
C LEU A 214 -4.28 -12.42 18.11
N LEU A 215 -3.90 -12.71 16.86
CA LEU A 215 -4.79 -13.30 15.87
C LEU A 215 -4.78 -14.83 15.96
N ASP A 216 -5.90 -15.46 15.60
CA ASP A 216 -5.90 -16.86 15.19
C ASP A 216 -5.11 -16.98 13.87
N ARG A 217 -3.83 -17.32 14.00
CA ARG A 217 -2.90 -17.50 12.87
C ARG A 217 -3.38 -18.53 11.86
N LYS A 218 -4.00 -19.64 12.31
CA LYS A 218 -4.41 -20.73 11.42
C LYS A 218 -5.61 -20.30 10.58
N ALA A 219 -6.61 -19.68 11.21
CA ALA A 219 -7.75 -19.13 10.50
C ALA A 219 -7.31 -18.01 9.55
N PHE A 220 -6.42 -17.12 9.99
CA PHE A 220 -5.88 -16.04 9.18
C PHE A 220 -5.17 -16.54 7.93
N LEU A 221 -4.20 -17.44 8.08
CA LEU A 221 -3.46 -18.01 6.94
C LEU A 221 -4.41 -18.71 5.97
N LYS A 222 -5.35 -19.52 6.50
CA LYS A 222 -6.37 -20.18 5.68
C LYS A 222 -7.16 -19.14 4.89
N TRP A 223 -7.62 -18.06 5.51
CA TRP A 223 -8.40 -17.05 4.81
C TRP A 223 -7.59 -16.39 3.68
N VAL A 224 -6.38 -15.90 3.98
CA VAL A 224 -5.56 -15.13 3.02
C VAL A 224 -5.22 -15.98 1.79
N VAL A 225 -4.82 -17.25 1.94
CA VAL A 225 -4.46 -18.10 0.79
C VAL A 225 -5.64 -18.43 -0.12
N HIS A 226 -6.88 -18.43 0.40
CA HIS A 226 -8.09 -18.69 -0.39
C HIS A 226 -8.62 -17.44 -1.13
N ARG A 227 -7.86 -16.34 -1.13
CA ARG A 227 -8.22 -15.10 -1.86
C ARG A 227 -7.62 -15.03 -3.26
N GLN A 228 -6.63 -15.85 -3.58
CA GLN A 228 -6.12 -15.94 -4.94
C GLN A 228 -7.08 -16.76 -5.80
N MET A 229 -7.42 -16.23 -6.96
CA MET A 229 -8.36 -16.82 -7.89
C MET A 229 -7.68 -17.92 -8.70
N ALA A 230 -8.14 -19.16 -8.57
CA ALA A 230 -7.52 -20.31 -9.22
C ALA A 230 -7.49 -20.22 -10.76
N PHE A 231 -8.45 -19.53 -11.36
CA PHE A 231 -8.52 -19.35 -12.80
C PHE A 231 -7.88 -18.02 -13.26
N GLU A 232 -8.25 -16.91 -12.64
CA GLU A 232 -7.81 -15.58 -13.05
C GLU A 232 -6.37 -15.24 -12.63
N GLY A 233 -5.82 -15.90 -11.61
CA GLY A 233 -4.47 -15.63 -11.07
C GLY A 233 -4.37 -14.41 -10.16
N GLY A 234 -5.23 -13.41 -10.35
CA GLY A 234 -5.39 -12.26 -9.46
C GLY A 234 -6.09 -12.60 -8.14
N PHE A 235 -6.38 -11.59 -7.33
CA PHE A 235 -7.03 -11.76 -6.03
C PHE A 235 -8.45 -11.19 -6.00
N GLN A 236 -9.32 -11.80 -5.20
CA GLN A 236 -10.59 -11.22 -4.78
C GLN A 236 -10.46 -10.59 -3.38
N GLY A 237 -11.18 -9.50 -3.13
CA GLY A 237 -11.16 -8.83 -1.83
C GLY A 237 -11.83 -9.63 -0.70
N ARG A 238 -12.85 -10.42 -1.03
CA ARG A 238 -13.72 -11.14 -0.08
C ARG A 238 -14.25 -12.42 -0.69
N THR A 239 -14.70 -13.35 0.14
CA THR A 239 -15.29 -14.63 -0.28
C THR A 239 -16.44 -14.41 -1.29
N ASN A 240 -16.49 -15.21 -2.37
CA ASN A 240 -17.50 -15.12 -3.43
C ASN A 240 -17.62 -13.76 -4.16
N LYS A 241 -16.57 -12.93 -4.16
CA LYS A 241 -16.50 -11.70 -4.97
C LYS A 241 -15.59 -11.89 -6.18
N LEU A 242 -15.65 -10.96 -7.12
CA LEU A 242 -14.84 -11.01 -8.33
C LEU A 242 -13.37 -10.69 -8.04
N VAL A 243 -12.50 -11.15 -8.93
CA VAL A 243 -11.11 -10.68 -9.02
C VAL A 243 -11.05 -9.17 -9.24
N ASP A 244 -10.03 -8.50 -8.70
CA ASP A 244 -9.75 -7.08 -8.93
C ASP A 244 -8.26 -6.78 -8.73
N GLY A 245 -7.69 -6.03 -9.67
CA GLY A 245 -6.29 -5.65 -9.76
C GLY A 245 -5.74 -4.95 -8.52
N CYS A 246 -6.53 -4.16 -7.78
CA CYS A 246 -6.02 -3.49 -6.59
C CYS A 246 -5.71 -4.48 -5.44
N TYR A 247 -6.37 -5.64 -5.40
CA TYR A 247 -6.06 -6.68 -4.41
C TYR A 247 -4.74 -7.40 -4.71
N SER A 248 -4.11 -7.14 -5.86
CA SER A 248 -2.72 -7.56 -6.09
C SER A 248 -1.80 -7.07 -4.98
N PHE A 249 -2.03 -5.86 -4.45
CA PHE A 249 -1.33 -5.37 -3.27
C PHE A 249 -2.07 -5.71 -1.97
N TRP A 250 -3.35 -5.37 -1.84
CA TRP A 250 -4.04 -5.53 -0.54
C TRP A 250 -4.10 -6.98 -0.05
N GLN A 251 -4.10 -7.97 -0.94
CA GLN A 251 -3.95 -9.38 -0.57
C GLN A 251 -2.52 -9.87 -0.77
N GLY A 252 -1.87 -9.55 -1.90
CA GLY A 252 -0.51 -10.02 -2.18
C GLY A 252 0.52 -9.54 -1.15
N GLY A 253 0.44 -8.29 -0.71
CA GLY A 253 1.32 -7.70 0.29
C GLY A 253 1.23 -8.35 1.67
N LEU A 254 0.09 -8.99 2.01
CA LEU A 254 -0.04 -9.74 3.26
C LEU A 254 0.97 -10.89 3.34
N PHE A 255 1.33 -11.50 2.22
CA PHE A 255 2.25 -12.64 2.22
C PHE A 255 3.68 -12.26 2.58
N ALA A 256 4.14 -11.07 2.16
CA ALA A 256 5.43 -10.53 2.59
C ALA A 256 5.43 -10.22 4.11
N LEU A 257 4.31 -9.71 4.63
CA LEU A 257 4.16 -9.47 6.06
C LEU A 257 4.07 -10.78 6.87
N LEU A 258 3.35 -11.77 6.35
CA LEU A 258 3.19 -13.10 6.96
C LEU A 258 4.54 -13.77 7.15
N ASP A 259 5.38 -13.73 6.12
CA ASP A 259 6.71 -14.31 6.15
C ASP A 259 7.55 -13.75 7.32
N SER A 260 7.64 -12.41 7.37
CA SER A 260 8.33 -11.68 8.43
C SER A 260 7.71 -11.88 9.83
N ALA A 261 6.38 -11.98 9.93
CA ALA A 261 5.70 -12.11 11.22
C ALA A 261 5.73 -13.52 11.80
N PHE A 262 5.67 -14.55 10.95
CA PHE A 262 5.34 -15.91 11.38
C PHE A 262 6.46 -16.94 11.18
N PHE A 263 7.47 -16.64 10.36
CA PHE A 263 8.50 -17.60 9.98
C PHE A 263 9.92 -17.16 10.34
N LYS A 264 10.04 -16.03 11.06
CA LYS A 264 11.28 -15.30 11.34
C LYS A 264 12.43 -16.04 12.03
N ASN A 265 12.35 -17.33 12.40
CA ASN A 265 13.51 -17.95 13.04
C ASN A 265 13.67 -19.49 13.12
N LYS A 266 12.74 -20.38 12.75
CA LYS A 266 12.96 -21.83 13.01
C LYS A 266 12.48 -22.86 12.01
N ASP A 267 11.63 -22.51 11.03
CA ASP A 267 11.14 -23.49 10.05
C ASP A 267 11.33 -22.96 8.64
N LYS A 268 12.51 -23.23 8.07
CA LYS A 268 12.92 -22.95 6.67
C LYS A 268 12.08 -23.70 5.61
N LYS A 269 10.84 -24.08 5.93
CA LYS A 269 9.96 -24.94 5.12
C LYS A 269 8.72 -24.23 4.57
N GLY A 270 8.45 -22.98 4.99
CA GLY A 270 7.24 -22.25 4.57
C GLY A 270 7.28 -21.73 3.13
N SER A 271 8.47 -21.58 2.56
CA SER A 271 8.72 -20.87 1.31
C SER A 271 9.96 -21.42 0.58
N GLU A 272 9.95 -22.69 0.20
CA GLU A 272 10.89 -23.18 -0.82
C GLU A 272 10.54 -22.51 -2.16
N GLY A 273 11.05 -21.30 -2.40
CA GLY A 273 10.97 -20.61 -3.70
C GLY A 273 10.14 -19.33 -3.78
N GLY A 274 9.75 -18.71 -2.66
CA GLY A 274 9.09 -17.39 -2.65
C GLY A 274 7.90 -17.27 -1.71
N TRP A 275 6.99 -16.32 -1.98
CA TRP A 275 5.82 -16.08 -1.15
C TRP A 275 4.80 -17.23 -1.19
N MET A 276 3.97 -17.38 -0.16
CA MET A 276 2.94 -18.44 -0.07
C MET A 276 1.70 -18.18 -0.96
N PHE A 277 1.88 -17.63 -2.16
CA PHE A 277 0.88 -17.50 -3.21
C PHE A 277 1.52 -17.75 -4.57
N ASN A 278 0.70 -17.98 -5.61
CA ASN A 278 1.24 -18.17 -6.96
C ASN A 278 1.66 -16.82 -7.56
N GLN A 279 2.93 -16.44 -7.35
CA GLN A 279 3.52 -15.20 -7.83
C GLN A 279 3.40 -15.04 -9.34
N LEU A 280 3.76 -16.07 -10.12
CA LEU A 280 3.70 -16.01 -11.59
C LEU A 280 2.27 -15.80 -12.10
N ALA A 281 1.27 -16.43 -11.49
CA ALA A 281 -0.12 -16.22 -11.86
C ALA A 281 -0.60 -14.78 -11.56
N LEU A 282 -0.12 -14.16 -10.48
CA LEU A 282 -0.43 -12.76 -10.20
C LEU A 282 0.23 -11.83 -11.23
N GLN A 283 1.51 -12.07 -11.56
CA GLN A 283 2.20 -11.28 -12.59
C GLN A 283 1.50 -11.43 -13.94
N GLU A 284 1.10 -12.64 -14.30
CA GLU A 284 0.34 -12.93 -15.52
C GLU A 284 -0.99 -12.15 -15.55
N TYR A 285 -1.74 -12.15 -14.45
CA TYR A 285 -2.98 -11.38 -14.35
C TYR A 285 -2.76 -9.89 -14.51
N VAL A 286 -1.79 -9.30 -13.81
CA VAL A 286 -1.51 -7.85 -13.89
C VAL A 286 -1.07 -7.46 -15.30
N LEU A 287 -0.08 -8.17 -15.85
CA LEU A 287 0.49 -7.85 -17.16
C LEU A 287 -0.50 -8.11 -18.31
N ALA A 288 -1.28 -9.21 -18.26
CA ALA A 288 -2.15 -9.57 -19.38
C ALA A 288 -3.55 -8.95 -19.30
N CYS A 289 -4.06 -8.67 -18.09
CA CYS A 289 -5.46 -8.28 -17.90
C CYS A 289 -5.65 -6.86 -17.35
N CYS A 290 -4.63 -6.29 -16.70
CA CYS A 290 -4.80 -5.04 -15.95
C CYS A 290 -4.14 -3.83 -16.61
N GLN A 291 -3.41 -3.99 -17.71
CA GLN A 291 -2.84 -2.87 -18.46
C GLN A 291 -3.87 -2.24 -19.41
N ALA A 292 -3.97 -0.91 -19.43
CA ALA A 292 -4.75 -0.18 -20.42
C ALA A 292 -3.87 0.23 -21.62
N ASP A 293 -4.43 0.20 -22.83
CA ASP A 293 -3.70 0.39 -24.11
C ASP A 293 -2.91 1.71 -24.23
N ASN A 294 -3.29 2.75 -23.49
CA ASN A 294 -2.65 4.08 -23.56
C ASN A 294 -2.01 4.50 -22.23
N GLY A 295 -1.63 3.54 -21.40
CA GLY A 295 -1.04 3.78 -20.08
C GLY A 295 -2.03 3.73 -18.92
N GLY A 296 -1.53 3.46 -17.71
CA GLY A 296 -2.34 3.21 -16.53
C GLY A 296 -2.82 1.77 -16.44
N LEU A 297 -3.20 1.35 -15.23
CA LEU A 297 -3.76 0.04 -14.96
C LEU A 297 -5.20 0.14 -14.45
N VAL A 298 -5.91 -0.98 -14.49
CA VAL A 298 -7.35 -1.09 -14.22
C VAL A 298 -7.64 -2.15 -13.17
N ASP A 299 -8.86 -2.10 -12.61
CA ASP A 299 -9.47 -3.18 -11.82
C ASP A 299 -9.41 -4.52 -12.58
N LYS A 300 -10.08 -4.58 -13.71
CA LYS A 300 -10.19 -5.77 -14.56
C LYS A 300 -10.48 -5.32 -15.98
N PRO A 301 -10.34 -6.19 -16.98
CA PRO A 301 -10.58 -5.77 -18.35
C PRO A 301 -11.96 -5.15 -18.58
N LYS A 302 -12.04 -4.18 -19.49
CA LYS A 302 -13.20 -3.32 -19.79
C LYS A 302 -13.55 -2.29 -18.72
N LYS A 303 -12.83 -2.22 -17.60
CA LYS A 303 -12.95 -1.11 -16.65
C LYS A 303 -12.10 0.07 -17.10
N GLY A 304 -12.48 1.27 -16.65
CA GLY A 304 -11.68 2.47 -16.87
C GLY A 304 -10.39 2.43 -16.07
N ARG A 305 -9.33 3.03 -16.59
CA ARG A 305 -8.08 3.25 -15.86
C ARG A 305 -8.24 4.36 -14.84
N ASP A 306 -7.51 4.26 -13.74
CA ASP A 306 -7.40 5.30 -12.73
C ASP A 306 -6.04 5.19 -12.01
N PHE A 307 -5.68 6.23 -11.26
CA PHE A 307 -4.39 6.28 -10.55
C PHE A 307 -4.33 5.30 -9.37
N TYR A 308 -5.48 4.98 -8.75
CA TYR A 308 -5.56 4.02 -7.65
C TYR A 308 -5.16 2.61 -8.11
N HIS A 309 -5.79 2.08 -9.16
CA HIS A 309 -5.44 0.77 -9.72
C HIS A 309 -4.05 0.78 -10.34
N THR A 310 -3.63 1.89 -10.96
CA THR A 310 -2.25 2.03 -11.44
C THR A 310 -1.24 1.83 -10.31
N CYS A 311 -1.45 2.50 -9.18
CA CYS A 311 -0.61 2.35 -7.99
C CYS A 311 -0.62 0.90 -7.47
N TYR A 312 -1.79 0.36 -7.14
CA TYR A 312 -1.87 -0.93 -6.42
C TYR A 312 -1.62 -2.17 -7.30
N CYS A 313 -1.87 -2.10 -8.61
CA CYS A 313 -1.45 -3.15 -9.52
C CYS A 313 0.08 -3.19 -9.65
N LEU A 314 0.75 -2.03 -9.75
CA LEU A 314 2.21 -1.96 -9.77
C LEU A 314 2.82 -2.39 -8.43
N SER A 315 2.24 -1.96 -7.31
CA SER A 315 2.66 -2.42 -5.98
C SER A 315 2.55 -3.95 -5.85
N GLY A 316 1.42 -4.54 -6.24
CA GLY A 316 1.24 -5.99 -6.21
C GLY A 316 2.17 -6.74 -7.16
N LEU A 317 2.47 -6.16 -8.33
CA LEU A 317 3.44 -6.70 -9.26
C LEU A 317 4.86 -6.70 -8.66
N SER A 318 5.26 -5.62 -7.99
CA SER A 318 6.53 -5.52 -7.26
C SER A 318 6.63 -6.59 -6.16
N VAL A 319 5.60 -6.74 -5.31
CA VAL A 319 5.56 -7.83 -4.30
C VAL A 319 5.71 -9.20 -4.95
N ALA A 320 5.05 -9.45 -6.08
CA ALA A 320 5.13 -10.72 -6.78
C ALA A 320 6.49 -10.99 -7.43
N GLN A 321 7.31 -9.96 -7.64
CA GLN A 321 8.63 -10.04 -8.26
C GLN A 321 9.75 -10.21 -7.25
N HIS A 322 9.67 -9.57 -6.08
CA HIS A 322 10.76 -9.58 -5.09
C HIS A 322 10.47 -10.57 -3.97
N ASN A 323 11.32 -11.57 -3.85
CA ASN A 323 11.29 -12.63 -2.84
C ASN A 323 12.05 -12.22 -1.56
N PRO A 324 11.86 -12.94 -0.43
CA PRO A 324 12.52 -12.59 0.82
C PRO A 324 14.06 -12.55 0.72
N GLU A 325 14.68 -11.58 1.40
CA GLU A 325 16.13 -11.34 1.38
C GLU A 325 16.99 -12.53 1.82
N TYR A 326 16.44 -13.44 2.62
CA TYR A 326 17.14 -14.64 3.10
C TYR A 326 17.28 -15.73 2.04
N LEU A 327 16.57 -15.64 0.91
CA LEU A 327 16.80 -16.52 -0.23
C LEU A 327 18.10 -16.14 -0.97
N PRO A 328 18.72 -17.09 -1.70
CA PRO A 328 19.87 -16.80 -2.55
C PRO A 328 19.61 -15.66 -3.53
N GLU A 329 20.65 -14.91 -3.90
CA GLU A 329 20.53 -13.71 -4.73
C GLU A 329 19.88 -14.01 -6.09
N GLU A 330 20.22 -15.15 -6.69
CA GLU A 330 19.65 -15.65 -7.94
C GLU A 330 18.16 -16.01 -7.86
N GLN A 331 17.59 -16.07 -6.65
CA GLN A 331 16.17 -16.33 -6.39
C GLN A 331 15.44 -15.10 -5.84
N ARG A 332 16.11 -13.96 -5.68
CA ARG A 332 15.49 -12.73 -5.14
C ARG A 332 14.49 -12.12 -6.09
N ASP A 333 14.74 -12.19 -7.39
CA ASP A 333 13.84 -11.67 -8.40
C ASP A 333 13.20 -12.81 -9.21
N LEU A 334 11.88 -12.84 -9.22
CA LEU A 334 11.06 -13.72 -10.03
C LEU A 334 10.31 -12.87 -11.05
N VAL A 335 10.75 -12.80 -12.30
CA VAL A 335 10.18 -11.90 -13.31
C VAL A 335 9.55 -12.69 -14.46
N LEU A 336 8.24 -12.52 -14.66
CA LEU A 336 7.55 -13.06 -15.83
C LEU A 336 7.77 -12.17 -17.06
N GLY A 337 8.06 -12.80 -18.21
CA GLY A 337 8.25 -12.11 -19.47
C GLY A 337 9.66 -11.53 -19.63
N VAL A 338 9.75 -10.33 -20.20
CA VAL A 338 11.05 -9.67 -20.42
C VAL A 338 11.61 -9.09 -19.11
N SER A 339 12.95 -9.05 -18.99
CA SER A 339 13.63 -8.50 -17.79
C SER A 339 13.26 -7.05 -17.48
N GLY A 340 12.89 -6.27 -18.50
CA GLY A 340 12.39 -4.88 -18.34
C GLY A 340 11.08 -4.75 -17.56
N ASN A 341 10.43 -5.85 -17.20
CA ASN A 341 9.23 -5.86 -16.36
C ASN A 341 9.54 -5.66 -14.87
N LEU A 342 10.79 -5.84 -14.43
CA LEU A 342 11.19 -5.69 -13.03
C LEU A 342 10.89 -4.27 -12.52
N LEU A 343 10.13 -4.17 -11.44
CA LEU A 343 9.84 -2.92 -10.75
C LEU A 343 10.84 -2.69 -9.61
N LYS A 344 10.79 -1.51 -8.98
CA LYS A 344 11.49 -1.33 -7.70
C LYS A 344 10.82 -2.12 -6.59
N GLU A 345 11.65 -2.59 -5.67
CA GLU A 345 11.19 -3.20 -4.42
C GLU A 345 10.53 -2.17 -3.50
N ILE A 346 9.44 -2.61 -2.85
CA ILE A 346 8.71 -1.82 -1.85
C ILE A 346 8.90 -2.37 -0.45
N ASP A 347 8.80 -1.48 0.53
CA ASP A 347 8.53 -1.88 1.91
C ASP A 347 7.04 -2.32 2.02
N PRO A 348 6.76 -3.57 2.40
CA PRO A 348 5.39 -4.10 2.42
C PRO A 348 4.54 -3.54 3.57
N LEU A 349 5.14 -2.90 4.58
CA LEU A 349 4.41 -2.26 5.68
C LEU A 349 3.83 -0.90 5.27
N HIS A 350 4.53 -0.14 4.42
CA HIS A 350 4.19 1.24 4.08
C HIS A 350 3.72 1.42 2.63
N ASN A 351 3.97 0.44 1.75
CA ASN A 351 3.74 0.53 0.31
C ASN A 351 4.41 1.75 -0.33
N VAL A 352 5.70 1.90 -0.04
CA VAL A 352 6.61 2.91 -0.58
C VAL A 352 7.90 2.17 -0.93
N SER A 353 8.71 2.64 -1.89
CA SER A 353 9.98 1.97 -2.18
C SER A 353 10.83 1.80 -0.93
N LEU A 354 11.46 0.63 -0.79
CA LEU A 354 12.27 0.30 0.38
C LEU A 354 13.34 1.37 0.65
N LYS A 355 13.98 1.86 -0.42
CA LYS A 355 14.96 2.96 -0.39
C LYS A 355 14.41 4.24 0.25
N SER A 356 13.18 4.65 -0.11
CA SER A 356 12.58 5.89 0.39
C SER A 356 12.21 5.77 1.86
N VAL A 357 11.66 4.62 2.27
CA VAL A 357 11.36 4.33 3.69
C VAL A 357 12.64 4.33 4.53
N LEU A 358 13.69 3.63 4.10
CA LEU A 358 14.97 3.59 4.81
C LEU A 358 15.60 4.98 4.95
N LYS A 359 15.56 5.79 3.89
CA LYS A 359 16.08 7.16 3.93
C LYS A 359 15.30 8.05 4.90
N ALA A 360 13.97 7.91 4.92
CA ALA A 360 13.11 8.67 5.84
C ALA A 360 13.34 8.26 7.30
N LYS A 361 13.38 6.96 7.60
CA LYS A 361 13.68 6.46 8.94
C LYS A 361 15.03 6.96 9.44
N ALA A 362 16.07 6.87 8.63
CA ALA A 362 17.40 7.38 8.98
C ALA A 362 17.44 8.89 9.25
N TYR A 363 16.48 9.66 8.73
CA TYR A 363 16.30 11.07 9.05
C TYR A 363 15.56 11.26 10.38
N PHE A 364 14.37 10.67 10.53
CA PHE A 364 13.49 10.91 11.69
C PHE A 364 13.95 10.22 12.99
N GLU A 365 14.71 9.12 12.90
CA GLU A 365 15.31 8.44 14.07
C GLU A 365 16.36 9.32 14.78
N LYS A 366 16.92 10.34 14.10
CA LYS A 366 17.86 11.30 14.69
C LYS A 366 17.15 12.42 15.47
N LEU A 367 15.85 12.59 15.26
CA LEU A 367 15.06 13.63 15.92
C LEU A 367 14.46 13.08 17.22
N GLN A 368 14.23 13.96 18.20
CA GLN A 368 13.58 13.61 19.46
C GLN A 368 12.23 12.92 19.21
N ALA A 369 12.00 11.79 19.89
CA ALA A 369 10.70 11.13 19.96
C ALA A 369 9.83 11.81 21.03
N PRO A 370 8.48 11.70 20.96
CA PRO A 370 7.61 12.25 22.00
C PRO A 370 7.95 11.69 23.41
N PRO A 371 7.69 12.43 24.50
CA PRO A 371 7.01 13.73 24.54
C PRO A 371 7.86 14.86 23.96
N PHE A 372 7.21 15.80 23.30
CA PHE A 372 7.82 17.03 22.82
C PHE A 372 7.70 18.11 23.90
N ASP A 373 8.78 18.83 24.15
CA ASP A 373 8.81 19.99 25.06
C ASP A 373 7.86 21.10 24.61
#